data_AF-A0A937LDR1-F1
#
_entry.id   AF-A0A937LDR1-F1
#
_cell.length_a   1.000
_cell.length_b   1.000
_cell.length_c   1.000
_cell.angle_alpha   90.00
_cell.angle_beta   90.00
_cell.angle_gamma   90.00
#
_symmetry.space_group_name_H-M   'P 1'
#
loop_
_entity.id
_entity.type
_entity.pdbx_description
1 polymer ?
#
loop_
_entity_poly.entity_id
_entity_poly.type
_entity_poly.pdbx_seq_one_letter_code
_entity_poly.pdbx_strand_id
1 'polypeptide(L)'
;MNEQPAQLDLTAAEASLERGDYGQCLELLVPMAEAHPLPDPEGARIRLLMVTAWMGQGRDQEAVATCRLLSRLGEPELRQQARQLLTILEAPSLERPERWSMRLPSLEIQASGDAAPTTTRLRRSRKADPPPPPPTGPTQPPALGFAVVVTVVLLAMTLLLSGCVRMDVDLTSPAPNRLQLSWEIESSTGKLLPWQQRFEQDLHQQRPDLTVTHPRPGHQRIASRPLPSADFDTLLVQLLQLAGGDASVTLPDPRISLSERNWLVGVDQRLVLQLDLQQLPEIPAMTIRFGLNGGQVIQTIRSGELISLDTHNWRWSPLGVGSVGVILLLVLSLLLQDMRRRLGFGFPELPS
;
A
#
# COMPACT_ATOMS: atom_id res chain seq x y z
N MET A 1 -20.84 -34.33 -15.49
CA MET A 1 -19.79 -34.85 -14.60
C MET A 1 -18.50 -34.72 -15.39
N ASN A 2 -17.85 -33.54 -15.33
CA ASN A 2 -16.55 -33.35 -15.98
C ASN A 2 -15.50 -33.83 -14.99
N GLU A 3 -15.00 -35.04 -15.20
CA GLU A 3 -13.80 -35.52 -14.50
C GLU A 3 -12.63 -34.66 -14.97
N GLN A 4 -12.24 -33.68 -14.14
CA GLN A 4 -10.97 -32.97 -14.32
C GLN A 4 -9.85 -33.97 -14.06
N PRO A 5 -8.93 -34.21 -15.01
CA PRO A 5 -7.83 -35.14 -14.79
C PRO A 5 -6.99 -34.65 -13.61
N ALA A 6 -6.58 -35.58 -12.75
CA ALA A 6 -5.75 -35.30 -11.58
C ALA A 6 -4.49 -34.54 -12.00
N GLN A 7 -4.35 -33.30 -11.52
CA GLN A 7 -3.28 -32.39 -11.89
C GLN A 7 -1.93 -32.95 -11.42
N LEU A 8 -0.98 -33.12 -12.33
CA LEU A 8 0.34 -33.65 -12.00
C LEU A 8 1.09 -32.66 -11.09
N ASP A 9 1.65 -33.16 -9.98
CA ASP A 9 2.41 -32.32 -9.04
C ASP A 9 3.81 -32.03 -9.61
N LEU A 10 4.05 -30.77 -9.97
CA LEU A 10 5.31 -30.26 -10.53
C LEU A 10 6.06 -29.33 -9.55
N THR A 11 5.55 -29.18 -8.33
CA THR A 11 6.01 -28.15 -7.36
C THR A 11 7.51 -28.23 -7.06
N ALA A 12 8.04 -29.44 -6.89
CA ALA A 12 9.47 -29.64 -6.61
C ALA A 12 10.38 -29.22 -7.78
N ALA A 13 9.94 -29.48 -9.02
CA ALA A 13 10.67 -29.10 -10.23
C ALA A 13 10.59 -27.59 -10.48
N GLU A 14 9.42 -26.99 -10.28
CA GLU A 14 9.19 -25.54 -10.37
C GLU A 14 10.03 -24.78 -9.33
N ALA A 15 10.06 -25.24 -8.08
CA ALA A 15 10.87 -24.61 -7.02
C ALA A 15 12.38 -24.69 -7.29
N SER A 16 12.86 -25.73 -7.99
CA SER A 16 14.27 -25.84 -8.40
C SER A 16 14.58 -24.89 -9.55
N LEU A 17 13.63 -24.71 -10.47
CA LEU A 17 13.73 -23.75 -11.58
C LEU A 17 13.76 -22.30 -11.06
N GLU A 18 12.90 -21.95 -10.10
CA GLU A 18 12.86 -20.62 -9.47
C GLU A 18 14.17 -20.26 -8.75
N ARG A 19 14.88 -21.26 -8.21
CA ARG A 19 16.20 -21.09 -7.59
C ARG A 19 17.35 -20.99 -8.61
N GLY A 20 17.11 -21.29 -9.87
CA GLY A 20 18.14 -21.37 -10.92
C GLY A 20 18.89 -22.70 -10.98
N ASP A 21 18.48 -23.71 -10.21
CA ASP A 21 19.08 -25.04 -10.18
C ASP A 21 18.56 -25.92 -11.34
N TYR A 22 18.82 -25.50 -12.58
CA TYR A 22 18.28 -26.14 -13.79
C TYR A 22 18.65 -27.62 -13.93
N GLY A 23 19.81 -28.04 -13.39
CA GLY A 23 20.26 -29.43 -13.41
C GLY A 23 19.32 -30.34 -12.61
N GLN A 24 19.05 -29.94 -11.36
CA GLN A 24 18.13 -30.63 -10.48
C GLN A 24 16.69 -30.62 -11.03
N CYS A 25 16.27 -29.51 -11.66
CA CYS A 25 14.99 -29.43 -12.35
C CYS A 25 14.86 -30.50 -13.46
N LEU A 26 15.86 -30.65 -14.31
CA LEU A 26 15.85 -31.66 -15.37
C LEU A 26 15.90 -33.10 -14.81
N GLU A 27 16.67 -33.36 -13.75
CA GLU A 27 16.71 -34.67 -13.10
C GLU A 27 15.33 -35.12 -12.59
N LEU A 28 14.53 -34.17 -12.09
CA LEU A 28 13.15 -34.44 -11.66
C LEU A 28 12.20 -34.61 -12.84
N LEU A 29 12.35 -33.81 -13.91
CA LEU A 29 11.40 -33.79 -15.04
C LEU A 29 11.61 -34.90 -16.08
N VAL A 30 12.85 -35.38 -16.30
CA VAL A 30 13.15 -36.45 -17.26
C VAL A 30 12.33 -37.72 -17.02
N PRO A 31 12.29 -38.33 -15.82
CA PRO A 31 11.50 -39.54 -15.60
C PRO A 31 9.99 -39.29 -15.74
N MET A 32 9.52 -38.08 -15.40
CA MET A 32 8.13 -37.69 -15.56
C MET A 32 7.73 -37.56 -17.04
N ALA A 33 8.65 -37.05 -17.87
CA ALA A 33 8.48 -36.94 -19.31
C ALA A 33 8.48 -38.30 -20.03
N GLU A 34 9.21 -39.29 -19.50
CA GLU A 34 9.18 -40.67 -19.98
C GLU A 34 7.88 -41.38 -19.61
N ALA A 35 7.36 -41.14 -18.40
CA ALA A 35 6.07 -41.67 -17.95
C ALA A 35 4.88 -41.08 -18.74
N HIS A 36 5.01 -39.85 -19.25
CA HIS A 36 3.97 -39.13 -20.00
C HIS A 36 4.43 -38.84 -21.45
N PRO A 37 4.35 -39.82 -22.37
CA PRO A 37 4.72 -39.60 -23.76
C PRO A 37 3.72 -38.69 -24.49
N LEU A 38 4.21 -37.95 -25.50
CA LEU A 38 3.32 -37.18 -26.37
C LEU A 38 2.38 -38.11 -27.16
N PRO A 39 1.11 -37.71 -27.43
CA PRO A 39 0.57 -36.35 -27.36
C PRO A 39 -0.13 -35.96 -26.05
N ASP A 40 0.17 -36.64 -24.93
CA ASP A 40 -0.46 -36.34 -23.63
C ASP A 40 -0.26 -34.86 -23.22
N PRO A 41 -1.33 -34.12 -22.82
CA PRO A 41 -1.25 -32.72 -22.43
C PRO A 41 -0.30 -32.47 -21.24
N GLU A 42 -0.28 -33.35 -20.23
CA GLU A 42 0.64 -33.23 -19.09
C GLU A 42 2.09 -33.47 -19.53
N GLY A 43 2.31 -34.48 -20.39
CA GLY A 43 3.60 -34.71 -21.04
C GLY A 43 4.10 -33.53 -21.88
N ALA A 44 3.21 -32.73 -22.47
CA ALA A 44 3.56 -31.50 -23.18
C ALA A 44 3.94 -30.36 -22.23
N ARG A 45 3.23 -30.22 -21.10
CA ARG A 45 3.53 -29.22 -20.05
C ARG A 45 4.88 -29.47 -19.37
N ILE A 46 5.20 -30.72 -19.04
CA ILE A 46 6.51 -31.12 -18.50
C ILE A 46 7.63 -30.69 -19.46
N ARG A 47 7.49 -31.02 -20.75
CA ARG A 47 8.49 -30.69 -21.77
C ARG A 47 8.67 -29.18 -21.99
N LEU A 48 7.62 -28.38 -21.77
CA LEU A 48 7.72 -26.92 -21.79
C LEU A 48 8.55 -26.36 -20.62
N LEU A 49 8.40 -26.95 -19.43
CA LEU A 49 9.24 -26.66 -18.27
C LEU A 49 10.70 -27.07 -18.53
N MET A 50 10.93 -28.24 -19.13
CA MET A 50 12.27 -28.70 -19.53
C MET A 50 12.92 -27.74 -20.54
N VAL A 51 12.17 -27.19 -21.50
CA VAL A 51 12.65 -26.15 -22.42
C VAL A 51 13.22 -24.95 -21.66
N THR A 52 12.54 -24.51 -20.60
CA THR A 52 13.02 -23.40 -19.77
C THR A 52 14.32 -23.75 -19.03
N ALA A 53 14.41 -24.96 -18.50
CA ALA A 53 15.64 -25.44 -17.85
C ALA A 53 16.81 -25.62 -18.83
N TRP A 54 16.57 -26.10 -20.06
CA TRP A 54 17.60 -26.22 -21.09
C TRP A 54 18.13 -24.86 -21.55
N MET A 55 17.25 -23.87 -21.73
CA MET A 55 17.66 -22.48 -22.01
C MET A 55 18.54 -21.93 -20.89
N GLY A 56 18.17 -22.17 -19.62
CA GLY A 56 18.96 -21.75 -18.47
C GLY A 56 20.36 -22.36 -18.39
N GLN A 57 20.58 -23.54 -18.97
CA GLN A 57 21.89 -24.19 -19.07
C GLN A 57 22.67 -23.85 -20.35
N GLY A 58 22.12 -23.04 -21.25
CA GLY A 58 22.70 -22.78 -22.58
C GLY A 58 22.64 -23.98 -23.53
N ARG A 59 21.73 -24.93 -23.29
CA ARG A 59 21.50 -26.11 -24.15
C ARG A 59 20.42 -25.80 -25.20
N ASP A 60 20.64 -24.76 -25.99
CA ASP A 60 19.64 -24.22 -26.91
C ASP A 60 19.19 -25.23 -27.97
N GLN A 61 20.07 -26.16 -28.35
CA GLN A 61 19.74 -27.20 -29.32
C GLN A 61 18.65 -28.17 -28.82
N GLU A 62 18.69 -28.55 -27.54
CA GLU A 62 17.71 -29.43 -26.91
C GLU A 62 16.35 -28.72 -26.75
N ALA A 63 16.41 -27.42 -26.40
CA ALA A 63 15.24 -26.55 -26.32
C ALA A 63 14.55 -26.40 -27.68
N VAL A 64 15.30 -26.07 -28.74
CA VAL A 64 14.78 -25.94 -30.11
C VAL A 64 14.17 -27.25 -30.61
N ALA A 65 14.85 -28.38 -30.42
CA ALA A 65 14.34 -29.69 -30.83
C ALA A 65 12.99 -30.00 -30.17
N THR A 66 12.86 -29.72 -28.88
CA THR A 66 11.64 -29.96 -28.11
C THR A 66 10.52 -29.00 -28.50
N CYS A 67 10.82 -27.71 -28.70
CA CYS A 67 9.84 -26.74 -29.21
C CYS A 67 9.30 -27.12 -30.60
N ARG A 68 10.14 -27.63 -31.50
CA ARG A 68 9.71 -28.15 -32.81
C ARG A 68 8.79 -29.37 -32.68
N LEU A 69 9.01 -30.22 -31.68
CA LEU A 69 8.14 -31.37 -31.40
C LEU A 69 6.78 -30.90 -30.86
N LEU A 70 6.78 -30.01 -29.86
CA LEU A 70 5.57 -29.47 -29.24
C LEU A 70 4.72 -28.64 -30.20
N SER A 71 5.33 -27.92 -31.15
CA SER A 71 4.62 -27.18 -32.20
C SER A 71 3.78 -28.08 -33.14
N ARG A 72 4.09 -29.39 -33.17
CA ARG A 72 3.45 -30.38 -34.05
C ARG A 72 2.47 -31.28 -33.31
N LEU A 73 2.78 -31.72 -32.09
CA LEU A 73 2.09 -32.84 -31.42
C LEU A 73 1.33 -32.46 -30.13
N GLY A 74 1.10 -31.18 -29.84
CA GLY A 74 0.39 -30.71 -28.64
C GLY A 74 -1.02 -30.17 -28.85
N GLU A 75 -1.68 -29.90 -27.73
CA GLU A 75 -2.89 -29.05 -27.60
C GLU A 75 -2.74 -27.72 -28.38
N PRO A 76 -3.82 -27.11 -28.88
CA PRO A 76 -3.76 -25.90 -29.69
C PRO A 76 -3.03 -24.73 -28.99
N GLU A 77 -3.26 -24.52 -27.69
CA GLU A 77 -2.62 -23.45 -26.92
C GLU A 77 -1.12 -23.68 -26.76
N LEU A 78 -0.72 -24.89 -26.35
CA LEU A 78 0.69 -25.26 -26.21
C LEU A 78 1.44 -25.24 -27.55
N ARG A 79 0.77 -25.59 -28.66
CA ARG A 79 1.35 -25.44 -30.01
C ARG A 79 1.64 -23.99 -30.35
N GLN A 80 0.75 -23.07 -30.00
CA GLN A 80 0.96 -21.64 -30.22
C GLN A 80 2.14 -21.13 -29.37
N GLN A 81 2.19 -21.48 -28.09
CA GLN A 81 3.27 -21.11 -27.20
C GLN A 81 4.64 -21.66 -27.67
N ALA A 82 4.68 -22.93 -28.09
CA ALA A 82 5.89 -23.55 -28.62
C ALA A 82 6.38 -22.86 -29.91
N ARG A 83 5.49 -22.39 -30.79
CA ARG A 83 5.86 -21.63 -31.99
C ARG A 83 6.45 -20.26 -31.65
N GLN A 84 5.90 -19.58 -30.66
CA GLN A 84 6.41 -18.29 -30.18
C GLN A 84 7.82 -18.46 -29.60
N LEU A 85 8.02 -19.47 -28.73
CA LEU A 85 9.34 -19.79 -28.18
C LEU A 85 10.35 -20.19 -29.26
N LEU A 86 9.92 -20.99 -30.23
CA LEU A 86 10.77 -21.38 -31.35
C LEU A 86 11.24 -20.16 -32.17
N THR A 87 10.37 -19.19 -32.38
CA THR A 87 10.71 -17.95 -33.10
C THR A 87 11.79 -17.14 -32.37
N ILE A 88 11.74 -17.13 -31.03
CA ILE A 88 12.74 -16.45 -30.20
C ILE A 88 14.07 -17.20 -30.23
N LEU A 89 14.02 -18.54 -30.07
CA LEU A 89 15.22 -19.39 -30.02
C LEU A 89 15.97 -19.47 -31.36
N GLU A 90 15.25 -19.40 -32.48
CA GLU A 90 15.84 -19.42 -33.82
C GLU A 90 16.25 -18.03 -34.33
N ALA A 91 16.03 -16.97 -33.53
CA ALA A 91 16.39 -15.62 -33.92
C ALA A 91 17.92 -15.53 -34.13
N PRO A 92 18.38 -15.01 -35.29
CA PRO A 92 19.80 -14.90 -35.56
C PRO A 92 20.46 -13.92 -34.59
N SER A 93 21.65 -14.26 -34.11
CA SER A 93 22.47 -13.34 -33.32
C SER A 93 22.81 -12.11 -34.16
N LEU A 94 22.45 -10.92 -33.68
CA LEU A 94 22.80 -9.67 -34.35
C LEU A 94 24.32 -9.45 -34.24
N GLU A 95 25.00 -9.44 -35.39
CA GLU A 95 26.41 -9.07 -35.43
C GLU A 95 26.56 -7.59 -35.04
N ARG A 96 27.36 -7.32 -34.01
CA ARG A 96 27.66 -5.95 -33.60
C ARG A 96 28.55 -5.30 -34.68
N PRO A 97 28.09 -4.22 -35.34
CA PRO A 97 28.91 -3.53 -36.34
C PRO A 97 30.22 -3.04 -35.73
N GLU A 98 31.34 -3.17 -36.45
CA GLU A 98 32.67 -2.77 -35.94
C GLU A 98 32.76 -1.28 -35.55
N ARG A 99 31.97 -0.43 -36.22
CA ARG A 99 31.86 1.00 -35.86
C ARG A 99 31.29 1.24 -34.45
N TRP A 100 30.67 0.24 -33.83
CA TRP A 100 30.12 0.27 -32.48
C TRP A 100 31.05 -0.38 -31.45
N SER A 101 32.15 -1.00 -31.90
CA SER A 101 33.20 -1.55 -31.03
C SER A 101 34.52 -0.85 -31.33
N MET A 102 34.96 0.04 -30.43
CA MET A 102 36.35 0.53 -30.50
C MET A 102 37.30 -0.66 -30.35
N ARG A 103 38.07 -0.97 -31.40
CA ARG A 103 39.25 -1.82 -31.30
C ARG A 103 40.39 -0.97 -30.79
N LEU A 104 40.86 -1.24 -29.58
CA LEU A 104 42.09 -0.62 -29.08
C LEU A 104 43.26 -1.10 -29.95
N PRO A 105 44.07 -0.20 -30.53
CA PRO A 105 45.26 -0.62 -31.26
C PRO A 105 46.17 -1.41 -30.33
N SER A 106 46.69 -2.53 -30.82
CA SER A 106 47.73 -3.28 -30.12
C SER A 106 48.97 -2.38 -29.99
N LEU A 107 49.24 -1.89 -28.79
CA LEU A 107 50.49 -1.21 -28.47
C LEU A 107 51.62 -2.25 -28.59
N GLU A 108 52.38 -2.19 -29.68
CA GLU A 108 53.65 -2.91 -29.79
C GLU A 108 54.63 -2.30 -28.79
N ILE A 109 54.72 -2.91 -27.61
CA ILE A 109 55.72 -2.58 -26.60
C ILE A 109 57.05 -3.14 -27.12
N GLN A 110 57.78 -2.34 -27.89
CA GLN A 110 59.18 -2.61 -28.19
C GLN A 110 60.00 -2.34 -26.92
N ALA A 111 60.17 -3.36 -26.09
CA ALA A 111 61.17 -3.34 -25.05
C ALA A 111 62.56 -3.29 -25.70
N SER A 112 63.10 -2.09 -25.86
CA SER A 112 64.54 -1.92 -26.08
C SER A 112 65.26 -2.32 -24.79
N GLY A 113 65.81 -3.52 -24.80
CA GLY A 113 66.62 -4.06 -23.73
C GLY A 113 67.36 -5.28 -24.25
N ASP A 114 68.66 -5.09 -24.50
CA ASP A 114 69.62 -6.16 -24.81
C ASP A 114 69.53 -7.26 -23.74
N ALA A 115 68.94 -8.40 -24.11
CA ALA A 115 69.13 -9.65 -23.39
C ALA A 115 69.04 -10.80 -24.39
N ALA A 116 70.15 -11.53 -24.52
CA ALA A 116 70.34 -12.65 -25.44
C ALA A 116 69.29 -13.76 -25.23
N PRO A 117 68.83 -14.44 -26.31
CA PRO A 117 67.82 -15.47 -26.20
C PRO A 117 68.45 -16.75 -25.65
N THR A 118 68.00 -17.20 -24.47
CA THR A 118 68.34 -18.53 -23.96
C THR A 118 67.35 -19.54 -24.52
N THR A 119 67.85 -20.49 -25.30
CA THR A 119 67.06 -21.59 -25.86
C THR A 119 66.64 -22.56 -24.76
N THR A 120 65.36 -22.65 -24.43
CA THR A 120 64.82 -23.71 -23.55
C THR A 120 63.96 -24.70 -24.33
N ARG A 121 64.40 -25.96 -24.27
CA ARG A 121 63.79 -27.15 -24.85
C ARG A 121 62.30 -27.29 -24.51
N LEU A 122 61.49 -27.59 -25.53
CA LEU A 122 60.10 -28.00 -25.41
C LEU A 122 59.95 -29.18 -24.43
N ARG A 123 59.35 -28.90 -23.27
CA ARG A 123 58.90 -29.89 -22.30
C ARG A 123 57.39 -30.11 -22.54
N ARG A 124 57.01 -31.38 -22.68
CA ARG A 124 55.64 -31.90 -22.84
C ARG A 124 54.56 -30.99 -22.23
N SER A 125 53.60 -30.61 -23.07
CA SER A 125 52.34 -29.95 -22.73
C SER A 125 51.67 -30.64 -21.54
N ARG A 126 51.78 -30.00 -20.37
CA ARG A 126 50.81 -30.10 -19.28
C ARG A 126 49.81 -29.00 -19.58
N LYS A 127 48.53 -29.38 -19.79
CA LYS A 127 47.43 -28.43 -19.93
C LYS A 127 47.48 -27.48 -18.73
N ALA A 128 47.67 -26.20 -18.99
CA ALA A 128 47.75 -25.17 -17.95
C ALA A 128 46.40 -25.06 -17.25
N ASP A 129 46.42 -24.85 -15.94
CA ASP A 129 45.24 -24.46 -15.17
C ASP A 129 44.63 -23.17 -15.78
N PRO A 130 43.29 -23.02 -15.75
CA PRO A 130 42.62 -21.86 -16.33
C PRO A 130 43.20 -20.57 -15.73
N PRO A 131 43.42 -19.52 -16.54
CA PRO A 131 43.99 -18.27 -16.05
C PRO A 131 43.09 -17.68 -14.96
N PRO A 132 43.67 -17.02 -13.94
CA PRO A 132 42.89 -16.34 -12.92
C PRO A 132 41.93 -15.34 -13.59
N PRO A 133 40.73 -15.14 -13.03
CA PRO A 133 39.78 -14.17 -13.56
C PRO A 133 40.49 -12.82 -13.75
N PRO A 134 40.22 -12.10 -14.85
CA PRO A 134 40.84 -10.80 -15.08
C PRO A 134 40.63 -9.93 -13.85
N PRO A 135 41.58 -9.05 -13.49
CA PRO A 135 41.40 -8.11 -12.41
C PRO A 135 40.25 -7.17 -12.77
N THR A 136 39.03 -7.57 -12.43
CA THR A 136 37.93 -6.64 -12.27
C THR A 136 38.37 -5.76 -11.11
N GLY A 137 38.83 -4.54 -11.41
CA GLY A 137 39.08 -3.54 -10.39
C GLY A 137 37.87 -3.41 -9.46
N PRO A 138 38.04 -2.79 -8.27
CA PRO A 138 36.93 -2.57 -7.38
C PRO A 138 35.78 -1.94 -8.17
N THR A 139 34.63 -2.60 -8.18
CA THR A 139 33.40 -2.06 -8.74
C THR A 139 33.19 -0.70 -8.11
N GLN A 140 33.47 0.37 -8.85
CA GLN A 140 33.23 1.70 -8.33
C GLN A 140 31.74 1.78 -8.03
N PRO A 141 31.36 2.14 -6.79
CA PRO A 141 29.96 2.36 -6.49
C PRO A 141 29.45 3.42 -7.48
N PRO A 142 28.19 3.30 -7.93
CA PRO A 142 27.63 4.24 -8.88
C PRO A 142 27.87 5.67 -8.39
N ALA A 143 28.30 6.56 -9.30
CA ALA A 143 28.54 7.96 -8.98
C ALA A 143 27.34 8.56 -8.25
N LEU A 144 27.58 9.45 -7.27
CA LEU A 144 26.54 10.10 -6.45
C LEU A 144 25.34 10.62 -7.26
N GLY A 145 25.57 11.08 -8.50
CA GLY A 145 24.50 11.51 -9.41
C GLY A 145 23.52 10.39 -9.83
N PHE A 146 23.99 9.16 -10.05
CA PHE A 146 23.13 8.02 -10.37
C PHE A 146 22.31 7.59 -9.15
N ALA A 147 22.91 7.61 -7.96
CA ALA A 147 22.19 7.32 -6.72
C ALA A 147 21.03 8.32 -6.53
N VAL A 148 21.26 9.62 -6.75
CA VAL A 148 20.19 10.63 -6.69
C VAL A 148 19.09 10.36 -7.73
N VAL A 149 19.45 10.06 -8.98
CA VAL A 149 18.47 9.78 -10.04
C VAL A 149 17.64 8.54 -9.73
N VAL A 150 18.27 7.43 -9.31
CA VAL A 150 17.56 6.21 -8.94
C VAL A 150 16.69 6.43 -7.71
N THR A 151 17.15 7.22 -6.74
CA THR A 151 16.34 7.57 -5.57
C THR A 151 15.13 8.40 -5.99
N VAL A 152 15.30 9.41 -6.85
CA VAL A 152 14.18 10.22 -7.38
C VAL A 152 13.21 9.39 -8.20
N VAL A 153 13.70 8.48 -9.05
CA VAL A 153 12.85 7.60 -9.87
C VAL A 153 12.11 6.59 -9.01
N LEU A 154 12.78 5.96 -8.03
CA LEU A 154 12.12 5.08 -7.07
C LEU A 154 11.10 5.86 -6.25
N LEU A 155 11.42 7.06 -5.78
CA LEU A 155 10.50 7.89 -4.99
C LEU A 155 9.30 8.31 -5.85
N ALA A 156 9.51 8.71 -7.10
CA ALA A 156 8.44 9.01 -8.06
C ALA A 156 7.59 7.77 -8.40
N MET A 157 8.21 6.60 -8.55
CA MET A 157 7.51 5.35 -8.83
C MET A 157 6.72 4.89 -7.60
N THR A 158 7.28 5.00 -6.38
CA THR A 158 6.54 4.79 -5.13
C THR A 158 5.41 5.80 -4.99
N LEU A 159 5.57 7.04 -5.45
CA LEU A 159 4.52 8.07 -5.42
C LEU A 159 3.40 7.77 -6.42
N LEU A 160 3.74 7.23 -7.60
CA LEU A 160 2.79 6.83 -8.63
C LEU A 160 2.04 5.54 -8.28
N LEU A 161 2.71 4.61 -7.59
CA LEU A 161 2.13 3.35 -7.11
C LEU A 161 1.34 3.53 -5.81
N SER A 162 1.76 4.44 -4.93
CA SER A 162 1.04 4.85 -3.74
C SER A 162 0.03 5.93 -4.16
N GLY A 163 -1.03 5.51 -4.85
CA GLY A 163 -2.04 6.41 -5.40
C GLY A 163 -2.44 7.49 -4.38
N CYS A 164 -2.38 8.76 -4.76
CA CYS A 164 -2.56 9.88 -3.84
C CYS A 164 -3.82 9.69 -3.02
N VAL A 165 -3.66 9.64 -1.69
CA VAL A 165 -4.74 9.45 -0.72
C VAL A 165 -4.98 10.78 -0.03
N ARG A 166 -6.20 11.31 -0.19
CA ARG A 166 -6.72 12.34 0.70
C ARG A 166 -7.53 11.67 1.79
N MET A 167 -7.25 12.00 3.05
CA MET A 167 -8.01 11.53 4.19
C MET A 167 -8.63 12.73 4.91
N ASP A 168 -9.94 12.79 4.98
CA ASP A 168 -10.68 13.82 5.71
C ASP A 168 -11.28 13.16 6.96
N VAL A 169 -10.80 13.54 8.14
CA VAL A 169 -11.26 13.07 9.45
C VAL A 169 -12.12 14.15 10.07
N ASP A 170 -13.32 13.81 10.52
CA ASP A 170 -14.24 14.72 11.20
C ASP A 170 -14.70 14.11 12.53
N LEU A 171 -14.56 14.90 13.59
CA LEU A 171 -14.99 14.55 14.94
C LEU A 171 -16.21 15.38 15.31
N THR A 172 -17.30 14.73 15.69
CA THR A 172 -18.57 15.41 15.98
C THR A 172 -19.15 15.02 17.33
N SER A 173 -19.91 15.92 17.95
CA SER A 173 -20.66 15.65 19.18
C SER A 173 -22.17 15.74 18.92
N PRO A 174 -22.81 14.64 18.48
CA PRO A 174 -24.24 14.67 18.12
C PRO A 174 -25.15 14.89 19.33
N ALA A 175 -24.74 14.45 20.53
CA ALA A 175 -25.50 14.59 21.78
C ALA A 175 -24.54 14.92 22.95
N PRO A 176 -25.07 15.42 24.09
CA PRO A 176 -24.26 15.63 25.28
C PRO A 176 -23.53 14.34 25.68
N ASN A 177 -22.26 14.46 26.01
CA ASN A 177 -21.36 13.37 26.36
C ASN A 177 -21.35 12.23 25.32
N ARG A 178 -21.55 12.56 24.04
CA ARG A 178 -21.43 11.64 22.92
C ARG A 178 -20.48 12.19 21.88
N LEU A 179 -19.56 11.35 21.45
CA LEU A 179 -18.61 11.63 20.38
C LEU A 179 -18.82 10.64 19.24
N GLN A 180 -18.60 11.11 18.02
CA GLN A 180 -18.68 10.32 16.81
C GLN A 180 -17.50 10.66 15.92
N LEU A 181 -16.75 9.64 15.51
CA LEU A 181 -15.67 9.76 14.53
C LEU A 181 -16.23 9.41 13.15
N SER A 182 -15.92 10.22 12.16
CA SER A 182 -16.09 9.84 10.76
C SER A 182 -14.85 10.19 9.97
N TRP A 183 -14.47 9.35 9.03
CA TRP A 183 -13.38 9.64 8.13
C TRP A 183 -13.70 9.18 6.71
N GLU A 184 -13.18 9.94 5.77
CA GLU A 184 -13.35 9.73 4.34
C GLU A 184 -11.97 9.58 3.71
N ILE A 185 -11.82 8.55 2.89
CA ILE A 185 -10.59 8.22 2.19
C ILE A 185 -10.90 8.27 0.70
N GLU A 186 -10.25 9.19 0.00
CA GLU A 186 -10.43 9.41 -1.43
C GLU A 186 -9.16 9.00 -2.18
N SER A 187 -9.33 8.07 -3.13
CA SER A 187 -8.30 7.67 -4.08
C SER A 187 -8.40 8.50 -5.35
N SER A 188 -7.28 9.14 -5.73
CA SER A 188 -7.16 9.88 -6.99
C SER A 188 -7.39 9.04 -8.25
N THR A 189 -7.30 7.70 -8.16
CA THR A 189 -7.44 6.78 -9.30
C THR A 189 -8.89 6.35 -9.57
N GLY A 190 -9.87 6.77 -8.74
CA GLY A 190 -11.28 6.40 -8.90
C GLY A 190 -11.58 4.93 -8.63
N LYS A 191 -10.61 4.18 -8.09
CA LYS A 191 -10.75 2.79 -7.63
C LYS A 191 -10.23 2.67 -6.20
N LEU A 192 -10.80 1.73 -5.45
CA LEU A 192 -10.31 1.37 -4.12
C LEU A 192 -8.89 0.81 -4.24
N LEU A 193 -7.98 1.35 -3.43
CA LEU A 193 -6.60 0.90 -3.37
C LEU A 193 -6.51 -0.45 -2.64
N PRO A 194 -5.52 -1.31 -2.95
CA PRO A 194 -5.39 -2.62 -2.30
C PRO A 194 -5.31 -2.54 -0.77
N TRP A 195 -4.65 -1.52 -0.23
CA TRP A 195 -4.58 -1.32 1.22
C TRP A 195 -5.93 -0.89 1.82
N GLN A 196 -6.73 -0.09 1.10
CA GLN A 196 -8.08 0.30 1.56
C GLN A 196 -9.00 -0.93 1.67
N GLN A 197 -8.86 -1.88 0.73
CA GLN A 197 -9.62 -3.13 0.73
C GLN A 197 -9.22 -4.03 1.90
N ARG A 198 -7.92 -4.15 2.21
CA ARG A 198 -7.44 -4.91 3.38
C ARG A 198 -7.89 -4.28 4.68
N PHE A 199 -7.68 -2.97 4.82
CA PHE A 199 -8.12 -2.22 5.99
C PHE A 199 -9.64 -2.35 6.24
N GLU A 200 -10.45 -2.36 5.18
CA GLU A 200 -11.88 -2.62 5.28
C GLU A 200 -12.19 -4.02 5.82
N GLN A 201 -11.48 -5.04 5.34
CA GLN A 201 -11.63 -6.42 5.80
C GLN A 201 -11.25 -6.55 7.28
N ASP A 202 -10.14 -5.96 7.68
CA ASP A 202 -9.67 -5.98 9.07
C ASP A 202 -10.62 -5.23 10.00
N LEU A 203 -11.16 -4.09 9.55
CA LEU A 203 -12.21 -3.36 10.26
C LEU A 203 -13.47 -4.21 10.43
N HIS A 204 -13.93 -4.90 9.38
CA HIS A 204 -15.11 -5.76 9.48
C HIS A 204 -14.91 -6.93 10.45
N GLN A 205 -13.68 -7.46 10.54
CA GLN A 205 -13.37 -8.57 11.42
C GLN A 205 -13.23 -8.13 12.89
N GLN A 206 -12.54 -7.02 13.14
CA GLN A 206 -12.20 -6.59 14.50
C GLN A 206 -13.21 -5.60 15.09
N ARG A 207 -13.90 -4.82 14.26
CA ARG A 207 -14.78 -3.70 14.64
C ARG A 207 -16.07 -3.64 13.81
N PRO A 208 -16.97 -4.64 13.95
CA PRO A 208 -18.25 -4.66 13.24
C PRO A 208 -19.21 -3.54 13.69
N ASP A 209 -18.88 -2.80 14.74
CA ASP A 209 -19.61 -1.63 15.21
C ASP A 209 -19.44 -0.40 14.29
N LEU A 210 -18.38 -0.38 13.49
CA LEU A 210 -18.09 0.68 12.52
C LEU A 210 -18.86 0.46 11.22
N THR A 211 -19.38 1.55 10.65
CA THR A 211 -20.12 1.51 9.39
C THR A 211 -19.21 1.96 8.26
N VAL A 212 -18.99 1.09 7.28
CA VAL A 212 -18.23 1.40 6.05
C VAL A 212 -19.22 1.58 4.90
N THR A 213 -19.03 2.66 4.13
CA THR A 213 -19.88 2.99 2.97
C THR A 213 -19.01 3.49 1.82
N HIS A 214 -19.43 3.21 0.58
CA HIS A 214 -18.73 3.64 -0.64
C HIS A 214 -19.61 4.60 -1.43
N PRO A 215 -19.61 5.90 -1.10
CA PRO A 215 -20.50 6.86 -1.75
C PRO A 215 -20.19 7.05 -3.24
N ARG A 216 -18.93 6.81 -3.66
CA ARG A 216 -18.46 6.88 -5.06
C ARG A 216 -17.35 5.85 -5.29
N PRO A 217 -17.07 5.48 -6.56
CA PRO A 217 -15.93 4.63 -6.90
C PRO A 217 -14.62 5.24 -6.39
N GLY A 218 -13.83 4.45 -5.66
CA GLY A 218 -12.56 4.90 -5.06
C GLY A 218 -12.70 5.81 -3.83
N HIS A 219 -13.92 6.00 -3.33
CA HIS A 219 -14.20 6.75 -2.12
C HIS A 219 -14.73 5.82 -1.03
N GLN A 220 -14.12 5.86 0.15
CA GLN A 220 -14.48 5.04 1.29
C GLN A 220 -14.80 5.96 2.46
N ARG A 221 -16.01 5.87 3.01
CA ARG A 221 -16.42 6.60 4.21
C ARG A 221 -16.66 5.61 5.33
N ILE A 222 -15.99 5.83 6.45
CA ILE A 222 -16.09 4.99 7.63
C ILE A 222 -16.55 5.88 8.80
N ALA A 223 -17.52 5.42 9.56
CA ALA A 223 -18.07 6.16 10.68
C ALA A 223 -18.30 5.26 11.89
N SER A 224 -17.98 5.79 13.07
CA SER A 224 -18.38 5.19 14.33
C SER A 224 -19.83 5.51 14.64
N ARG A 225 -20.42 4.69 15.52
CA ARG A 225 -21.65 5.08 16.22
C ARG A 225 -21.32 6.16 17.26
N PRO A 226 -22.30 6.99 17.66
CA PRO A 226 -22.12 7.90 18.78
C PRO A 226 -21.84 7.13 20.07
N LEU A 227 -20.67 7.36 20.66
CA LEU A 227 -20.17 6.68 21.84
C LEU A 227 -19.98 7.65 23.01
N PRO A 228 -20.09 7.19 24.27
CA PRO A 228 -19.72 7.99 25.42
C PRO A 228 -18.27 8.48 25.31
N SER A 229 -17.98 9.71 25.77
CA SER A 229 -16.62 10.26 25.70
C SER A 229 -15.58 9.39 26.42
N ALA A 230 -15.97 8.74 27.52
CA ALA A 230 -15.12 7.85 28.30
C ALA A 230 -14.66 6.60 27.53
N ASP A 231 -15.50 6.08 26.63
CA ASP A 231 -15.20 4.88 25.86
C ASP A 231 -14.47 5.21 24.54
N PHE A 232 -14.44 6.49 24.17
CA PHE A 232 -13.93 6.94 22.88
C PHE A 232 -12.41 6.83 22.77
N ASP A 233 -11.70 6.97 23.88
CA ASP A 233 -10.23 6.80 23.94
C ASP A 233 -9.83 5.37 23.53
N THR A 234 -10.52 4.37 24.09
CA THR A 234 -10.35 2.95 23.74
C THR A 234 -10.61 2.69 22.25
N LEU A 235 -11.64 3.33 21.69
CA LEU A 235 -11.92 3.23 20.25
C LEU A 235 -10.75 3.75 19.42
N LEU A 236 -10.19 4.89 19.81
CA LEU A 236 -9.13 5.59 19.08
C LEU A 236 -7.80 4.82 19.16
N VAL A 237 -7.47 4.28 20.34
CA VAL A 237 -6.33 3.36 20.55
C VAL A 237 -6.43 2.16 19.62
N GLN A 238 -7.59 1.47 19.59
CA GLN A 238 -7.77 0.29 18.75
C GLN A 238 -7.67 0.61 17.24
N LEU A 239 -8.21 1.75 16.81
CA LEU A 239 -8.09 2.18 15.41
C LEU A 239 -6.64 2.49 15.02
N LEU A 240 -5.88 3.15 15.90
CA LEU A 240 -4.47 3.42 15.66
C LEU A 240 -3.63 2.15 15.65
N GLN A 241 -3.93 1.18 16.53
CA GLN A 241 -3.27 -0.13 16.52
C GLN A 241 -3.58 -0.90 15.24
N LEU A 242 -4.82 -0.86 14.75
CA LEU A 242 -5.22 -1.49 13.50
C LEU A 242 -4.46 -0.89 12.31
N ALA A 243 -4.48 0.44 12.19
CA ALA A 243 -3.78 1.15 11.12
C ALA A 243 -2.24 1.00 11.22
N GLY A 244 -1.71 0.98 12.45
CA GLY A 244 -0.29 0.79 12.73
C GLY A 244 0.20 -0.63 12.43
N GLY A 245 -0.64 -1.64 12.64
CA GLY A 245 -0.34 -3.04 12.34
C GLY A 245 -0.03 -3.25 10.85
N ASP A 246 -0.85 -2.67 9.97
CA ASP A 246 -0.64 -2.73 8.52
C ASP A 246 0.61 -1.98 8.06
N ALA A 247 0.93 -0.86 8.71
CA ALA A 247 2.11 -0.05 8.41
C ALA A 247 3.39 -0.54 9.12
N SER A 248 3.30 -1.54 10.01
CA SER A 248 4.37 -1.92 10.94
C SER A 248 4.91 -0.72 11.77
N VAL A 249 4.04 0.23 12.10
CA VAL A 249 4.36 1.43 12.89
C VAL A 249 3.61 1.36 14.22
N THR A 250 4.35 1.54 15.32
CA THR A 250 3.76 1.70 16.64
C THR A 250 3.51 3.18 16.90
N LEU A 251 2.25 3.58 17.10
CA LEU A 251 1.92 4.95 17.48
C LEU A 251 1.67 5.04 18.99
N PRO A 252 2.06 6.13 19.67
CA PRO A 252 1.70 6.37 21.06
C PRO A 252 0.19 6.42 21.25
N ASP A 253 -0.27 6.07 22.45
CA ASP A 253 -1.69 6.13 22.77
C ASP A 253 -2.21 7.58 22.63
N PRO A 254 -3.31 7.79 21.89
CA PRO A 254 -3.95 9.09 21.79
C PRO A 254 -4.54 9.47 23.15
N ARG A 255 -4.82 10.76 23.33
CA ARG A 255 -5.63 11.23 24.46
C ARG A 255 -6.77 12.08 23.94
N ILE A 256 -7.98 11.67 24.26
CA ILE A 256 -9.17 12.45 23.96
C ILE A 256 -10.04 12.65 25.20
N SER A 257 -10.49 13.88 25.41
CA SER A 257 -11.39 14.20 26.50
C SER A 257 -12.43 15.23 26.08
N LEU A 258 -13.68 14.97 26.44
CA LEU A 258 -14.78 15.90 26.31
C LEU A 258 -15.26 16.27 27.71
N SER A 259 -15.11 17.54 28.06
CA SER A 259 -15.60 18.08 29.33
C SER A 259 -16.78 19.00 29.06
N GLU A 260 -17.83 18.86 29.87
CA GLU A 260 -19.08 19.59 29.69
C GLU A 260 -19.45 20.33 30.96
N ARG A 261 -19.83 21.59 30.80
CA ARG A 261 -20.36 22.43 31.87
C ARG A 261 -21.80 22.80 31.54
N ASN A 262 -22.73 22.24 32.31
CA ASN A 262 -24.15 22.50 32.15
C ASN A 262 -24.52 23.90 32.66
N TRP A 263 -25.24 24.65 31.84
CA TRP A 263 -25.87 25.93 32.16
C TRP A 263 -27.39 25.83 31.98
N LEU A 264 -28.14 26.75 32.57
CA LEU A 264 -29.60 26.74 32.47
C LEU A 264 -30.09 26.81 31.00
N VAL A 265 -29.38 27.57 30.17
CA VAL A 265 -29.74 27.86 28.77
C VAL A 265 -29.00 26.99 27.75
N GLY A 266 -28.06 26.15 28.17
CA GLY A 266 -27.20 25.41 27.25
C GLY A 266 -26.08 24.66 27.96
N VAL A 267 -25.15 24.13 27.18
CA VAL A 267 -23.99 23.39 27.67
C VAL A 267 -22.76 23.97 27.00
N ASP A 268 -21.75 24.29 27.81
CA ASP A 268 -20.42 24.65 27.32
C ASP A 268 -19.57 23.38 27.24
N GLN A 269 -19.09 23.05 26.05
CA GLN A 269 -18.35 21.83 25.79
C GLN A 269 -16.91 22.19 25.42
N ARG A 270 -15.93 21.61 26.13
CA ARG A 270 -14.51 21.70 25.79
C ARG A 270 -14.00 20.32 25.39
N LEU A 271 -13.49 20.24 24.17
CA LEU A 271 -12.91 19.05 23.59
C LEU A 271 -11.40 19.23 23.45
N VAL A 272 -10.64 18.31 24.05
CA VAL A 272 -9.19 18.24 23.94
C VAL A 272 -8.81 16.93 23.27
N LEU A 273 -8.05 17.02 22.17
CA LEU A 273 -7.48 15.88 21.46
C LEU A 273 -5.97 16.06 21.34
N GLN A 274 -5.22 15.04 21.76
CA GLN A 274 -3.79 14.93 21.58
C GLN A 274 -3.47 13.64 20.84
N LEU A 275 -2.82 13.75 19.68
CA LEU A 275 -2.44 12.62 18.86
C LEU A 275 -1.00 12.82 18.40
N ASP A 276 -0.12 11.90 18.78
CA ASP A 276 1.29 11.94 18.42
C ASP A 276 1.54 11.11 17.16
N LEU A 277 1.86 11.78 16.06
CA LEU A 277 2.20 11.15 14.78
C LEU A 277 3.68 11.30 14.43
N GLN A 278 4.54 11.63 15.40
CA GLN A 278 5.99 11.80 15.16
C GLN A 278 6.67 10.53 14.67
N GLN A 279 6.17 9.36 15.09
CA GLN A 279 6.70 8.06 14.69
C GLN A 279 6.20 7.58 13.32
N LEU A 280 5.26 8.32 12.71
CA LEU A 280 4.75 7.99 11.38
C LEU A 280 5.81 8.38 10.33
N PRO A 281 6.27 7.45 9.47
CA PRO A 281 7.20 7.78 8.40
C PRO A 281 6.63 8.87 7.52
N GLU A 282 7.48 9.74 6.97
CA GLU A 282 7.02 10.78 6.06
C GLU A 282 6.44 10.15 4.80
N ILE A 283 5.12 10.18 4.66
CA ILE A 283 4.42 9.68 3.48
C ILE A 283 4.20 10.88 2.55
N PRO A 284 5.03 11.05 1.49
CA PRO A 284 4.88 12.16 0.58
C PRO A 284 3.49 12.12 -0.09
N ALA A 285 2.82 13.27 -0.14
CA ALA A 285 1.47 13.47 -0.66
C ALA A 285 0.28 12.93 0.18
N MET A 286 0.49 12.40 1.38
CA MET A 286 -0.61 12.15 2.32
C MET A 286 -1.06 13.46 2.95
N THR A 287 -2.31 13.86 2.72
CA THR A 287 -2.92 15.02 3.39
C THR A 287 -4.05 14.53 4.25
N ILE A 288 -3.90 14.67 5.58
CA ILE A 288 -4.97 14.40 6.53
C ILE A 288 -5.59 15.75 6.90
N ARG A 289 -6.87 15.95 6.64
CA ARG A 289 -7.59 17.12 7.14
C ARG A 289 -8.39 16.72 8.36
N PHE A 290 -8.27 17.49 9.43
CA PHE A 290 -9.04 17.29 10.64
C PHE A 290 -10.12 18.37 10.74
N GLY A 291 -11.36 17.93 10.82
CA GLY A 291 -12.56 18.74 11.01
C GLY A 291 -13.21 18.50 12.37
N LEU A 292 -13.92 19.52 12.84
CA LEU A 292 -14.81 19.40 13.99
C LEU A 292 -16.22 19.87 13.64
N ASN A 293 -17.22 19.20 14.21
CA ASN A 293 -18.63 19.57 14.13
C ASN A 293 -19.19 19.68 12.69
N GLY A 294 -18.83 18.75 11.80
CA GLY A 294 -19.45 18.66 10.48
C GLY A 294 -18.67 19.39 9.40
N GLY A 295 -17.34 19.33 9.44
CA GLY A 295 -16.49 19.71 8.31
C GLY A 295 -15.89 21.11 8.32
N GLN A 296 -15.90 21.84 9.45
CA GLN A 296 -14.98 22.97 9.58
C GLN A 296 -13.56 22.42 9.75
N VAL A 297 -12.78 22.43 8.66
CA VAL A 297 -11.38 22.00 8.69
C VAL A 297 -10.59 22.96 9.57
N ILE A 298 -10.05 22.43 10.66
CA ILE A 298 -9.30 23.21 11.65
C ILE A 298 -7.81 23.07 11.42
N GLN A 299 -7.35 21.87 11.02
CA GLN A 299 -5.93 21.61 10.82
C GLN A 299 -5.70 20.64 9.67
N THR A 300 -4.71 20.95 8.82
CA THR A 300 -4.16 20.00 7.85
C THR A 300 -2.88 19.43 8.43
N ILE A 301 -2.86 18.12 8.63
CA ILE A 301 -1.81 17.40 9.32
C ILE A 301 -0.88 16.78 8.28
N ARG A 302 0.43 16.93 8.51
CA ARG A 302 1.47 16.20 7.79
C ARG A 302 2.04 15.11 8.71
N SER A 303 2.51 14.02 8.13
CA SER A 303 3.21 12.95 8.86
C SER A 303 4.39 13.52 9.66
N GLY A 304 4.61 13.04 10.88
CA GLY A 304 5.71 13.49 11.74
C GLY A 304 5.37 14.62 12.71
N GLU A 305 4.11 15.10 12.76
CA GLU A 305 3.69 16.19 13.65
C GLU A 305 2.92 15.71 14.89
N LEU A 306 3.05 16.44 16.00
CA LEU A 306 2.16 16.30 17.16
C LEU A 306 0.90 17.13 16.91
N ILE A 307 -0.25 16.50 17.02
CA ILE A 307 -1.55 17.15 16.89
C ILE A 307 -2.06 17.46 18.29
N SER A 308 -2.30 18.73 18.57
CA SER A 308 -2.95 19.19 19.79
C SER A 308 -4.10 20.12 19.43
N LEU A 309 -5.31 19.70 19.75
CA LEU A 309 -6.53 20.47 19.50
C LEU A 309 -7.24 20.72 20.83
N ASP A 310 -7.58 21.98 21.07
CA ASP A 310 -8.37 22.43 22.22
C ASP A 310 -9.45 23.36 21.70
N THR A 311 -10.69 22.89 21.72
CA THR A 311 -11.82 23.59 21.13
C THR A 311 -12.96 23.72 22.12
N HIS A 312 -13.62 24.88 22.08
CA HIS A 312 -14.78 25.19 22.91
C HIS A 312 -15.99 25.38 22.01
N ASN A 313 -17.11 24.76 22.38
CA ASN A 313 -18.35 24.89 21.65
C ASN A 313 -19.53 25.06 22.62
N TRP A 314 -20.36 26.06 22.33
CA TRP A 314 -21.58 26.31 23.07
C TRP A 314 -22.77 25.65 22.37
N ARG A 315 -23.52 24.84 23.10
CA ARG A 315 -24.74 24.20 22.61
C ARG A 315 -25.96 24.73 23.34
N TRP A 316 -26.87 25.35 22.60
CA TRP A 316 -28.14 25.84 23.16
C TRP A 316 -29.06 24.69 23.57
N SER A 317 -29.66 24.80 24.75
CA SER A 317 -30.72 23.91 25.21
C SER A 317 -32.08 24.50 24.83
N PRO A 318 -32.88 23.85 23.98
CA PRO A 318 -34.21 24.37 23.61
C PRO A 318 -35.12 24.49 24.84
N LEU A 319 -34.99 23.58 25.81
CA LEU A 319 -35.70 23.62 27.10
C LEU A 319 -35.22 24.79 27.96
N GLY A 320 -33.91 25.05 27.96
CA GLY A 320 -33.31 26.16 28.68
C GLY A 320 -33.77 27.51 28.16
N VAL A 321 -33.71 27.70 26.85
CA VAL A 321 -34.21 28.91 26.17
C VAL A 321 -35.72 29.06 26.38
N GLY A 322 -36.48 27.96 26.29
CA GLY A 322 -37.92 27.95 26.55
C GLY A 322 -38.26 28.38 27.98
N SER A 323 -37.53 27.87 28.98
CA SER A 323 -37.76 28.23 30.38
C SER A 323 -37.47 29.70 30.65
N VAL A 324 -36.40 30.25 30.09
CA VAL A 324 -36.10 31.69 30.16
C VAL A 324 -37.21 32.51 29.48
N GLY A 325 -37.71 32.07 28.33
CA GLY A 325 -38.84 32.71 27.65
C GLY A 325 -40.12 32.75 28.48
N VAL A 326 -40.47 31.65 29.15
CA VAL A 326 -41.63 31.59 30.05
C VAL A 326 -41.45 32.53 31.25
N ILE A 327 -40.27 32.55 31.87
CA ILE A 327 -39.95 33.46 32.97
C ILE A 327 -40.09 34.92 32.51
N LEU A 328 -39.57 35.26 31.33
CA LEU A 328 -39.69 36.59 30.76
C LEU A 328 -41.16 37.00 30.55
N LEU A 329 -41.99 36.10 30.01
CA LEU A 329 -43.41 36.34 29.82
C LEU A 329 -44.17 36.51 31.15
N LEU A 330 -43.82 35.72 32.16
CA LEU A 330 -44.38 35.86 33.51
C LEU A 330 -44.01 37.21 34.13
N VAL A 331 -42.74 37.61 34.05
CA VAL A 331 -42.27 38.92 34.54
C VAL A 331 -42.96 40.05 33.79
N LEU A 332 -43.07 39.96 32.46
CA LEU A 332 -43.78 40.95 31.65
C LEU A 332 -45.26 41.03 32.02
N SER A 333 -45.92 39.88 32.22
CA SER A 333 -47.30 39.80 32.67
C SER A 333 -47.49 40.48 34.03
N LEU A 334 -46.60 40.21 34.99
CA LEU A 334 -46.63 40.85 36.31
C LEU A 334 -46.40 42.36 36.24
N LEU A 335 -45.46 42.82 35.40
CA LEU A 335 -45.21 44.26 35.17
C LEU A 335 -46.43 44.95 34.54
N LEU A 336 -47.07 44.31 33.55
CA LEU A 336 -48.30 44.83 32.95
C LEU A 336 -49.46 44.84 33.96
N GLN A 337 -49.56 43.83 34.82
CA GLN A 337 -50.55 43.82 35.90
C GLN A 337 -50.29 44.92 36.92
N ASP A 338 -49.04 45.16 37.31
CA ASP A 338 -48.68 46.26 38.22
C ASP A 338 -48.98 47.62 37.59
N MET A 339 -48.60 47.82 36.33
CA MET A 339 -48.91 49.05 35.59
C MET A 339 -50.42 49.26 35.46
N ARG A 340 -51.20 48.21 35.16
CA ARG A 340 -52.66 48.27 35.12
C ARG A 340 -53.25 48.67 36.48
N ARG A 341 -52.72 48.11 37.58
CA ARG A 341 -53.14 48.48 38.95
C ARG A 341 -52.83 49.95 39.24
N ARG A 342 -51.64 50.43 38.86
CA ARG A 342 -51.25 51.85 39.02
C ARG A 342 -52.12 52.81 38.20
N LEU A 343 -52.61 52.36 37.04
CA LEU A 343 -53.52 53.13 36.17
C LEU A 343 -54.98 53.15 36.67
N GLY A 344 -55.29 52.56 37.83
CA GLY A 344 -56.61 52.65 38.45
C GLY A 344 -57.66 51.65 37.92
N PHE A 345 -57.28 50.74 37.03
CA PHE A 345 -58.17 49.65 36.57
C PHE A 345 -58.16 48.45 37.53
N GLY A 346 -58.27 48.73 38.83
CA GLY A 346 -58.30 47.75 39.91
C GLY A 346 -59.60 46.93 39.91
N PHE A 347 -59.59 45.80 40.63
CA PHE A 347 -60.77 44.93 40.77
C PHE A 347 -61.95 45.75 41.33
N PRO A 348 -63.18 45.57 40.79
CA PRO A 348 -64.35 46.24 41.33
C PRO A 348 -64.50 45.82 42.80
N GLU A 349 -64.52 46.81 43.70
CA GLU A 349 -64.86 46.58 45.10
C GLU A 349 -66.25 45.97 45.15
N LEU A 350 -66.36 44.74 45.68
CA LEU A 350 -67.66 44.13 45.93
C LEU A 350 -68.37 44.99 46.99
N PRO A 351 -69.63 45.39 46.78
CA PRO A 351 -70.38 46.13 47.80
C PRO A 351 -70.46 45.27 49.06
N SER A 352 -70.02 45.86 50.18
CA SER A 352 -70.06 45.31 51.54
C SER A 352 -71.46 44.92 51.99
#